data_AF-A0A4V1V3Y0-F1
#
_entry.id   AF-A0A4V1V3Y0-F1
#
_cell.length_a   1.000
_cell.length_b   1.000
_cell.length_c   1.000
_cell.angle_alpha   90.00
_cell.angle_beta   90.00
_cell.angle_gamma   90.00
#
_symmetry.space_group_name_H-M   'P 1'
#
loop_
_entity.id
_entity.type
_entity.pdbx_description
1 polymer ?
#
loop_
_entity_poly.entity_id
_entity_poly.type
_entity_poly.pdbx_seq_one_letter_code
_entity_poly.pdbx_strand_id
1 'polypeptide(L)'
;MGSQCVVDQFANRYAEVILNQAEAEARSGNNARALVLLNAVRNRAVATADQYATGSLSGATLIQAILNERRIELVGEGFRWDDIHRLSPTTYSPLTGGGIPAKFLSSQVALAQYSCGAGTLLRPSVAAIAYSNSLFLWPIPAIEVANNATLAAQQNPGY
;
A
#
# COMPACT_ATOMS: atom_id res chain seq x y z
N MET A 1 16.70 -16.03 -32.51
CA MET A 1 15.39 -15.67 -31.91
C MET A 1 15.47 -16.05 -30.44
N GLY A 2 15.72 -15.08 -29.56
CA GLY A 2 15.85 -15.33 -28.13
C GLY A 2 14.48 -15.69 -27.55
N SER A 3 14.42 -16.81 -26.84
CA SER A 3 13.24 -17.25 -26.09
C SER A 3 12.81 -16.10 -25.18
N GLN A 4 11.64 -15.51 -25.46
CA GLN A 4 11.04 -14.55 -24.54
C GLN A 4 10.65 -15.32 -23.29
N CYS A 5 11.23 -14.94 -22.14
CA CYS A 5 10.72 -15.37 -20.85
C CYS A 5 9.34 -14.72 -20.68
N VAL A 6 8.28 -15.48 -20.95
CA VAL A 6 6.93 -15.07 -20.59
C VAL A 6 6.87 -15.05 -19.08
N VAL A 7 6.59 -13.88 -18.51
CA VAL A 7 6.31 -13.74 -17.08
C VAL A 7 4.81 -13.75 -16.92
N ASP A 8 4.29 -14.76 -16.23
CA ASP A 8 2.88 -14.80 -15.87
C ASP A 8 2.62 -13.71 -14.81
N GLN A 9 1.58 -12.90 -15.04
CA GLN A 9 1.13 -11.94 -14.05
C GLN A 9 0.27 -12.68 -13.02
N PHE A 10 0.87 -13.03 -11.89
CA PHE A 10 0.16 -13.69 -10.79
C PHE A 10 -0.81 -12.71 -10.14
N ALA A 11 -2.10 -13.07 -10.09
CA ALA A 11 -3.11 -12.27 -9.39
C ALA A 11 -2.90 -12.27 -7.87
N ASN A 12 -2.45 -13.39 -7.29
CA ASN A 12 -2.08 -13.51 -5.88
C ASN A 12 -0.84 -14.41 -5.75
N ARG A 13 0.17 -13.95 -5.00
CA ARG A 13 1.35 -14.76 -4.65
C ARG A 13 1.25 -15.23 -3.21
N TYR A 14 1.93 -16.33 -2.88
CA TYR A 14 1.95 -16.88 -1.52
C TYR A 14 2.39 -15.85 -0.45
N ALA A 15 3.26 -14.90 -0.81
CA ALA A 15 3.67 -13.81 0.07
C ALA A 15 2.49 -12.91 0.51
N GLU A 16 1.54 -12.65 -0.39
CA GLU A 16 0.35 -11.84 -0.11
C GLU A 16 -0.56 -12.52 0.92
N VAL A 17 -0.79 -13.83 0.76
CA VAL A 17 -1.56 -14.65 1.72
C VAL A 17 -0.91 -14.65 3.11
N ILE A 18 0.41 -14.83 3.19
CA ILE A 18 1.13 -14.81 4.47
C ILE A 18 0.99 -13.43 5.14
N LEU A 19 1.14 -12.34 4.39
CA LEU A 19 1.07 -10.99 4.93
C LEU A 19 -0.36 -10.61 5.35
N ASN A 20 -1.38 -11.10 4.64
CA ASN A 20 -2.78 -10.96 5.06
C ASN A 20 -3.02 -11.66 6.40
N GLN A 21 -2.52 -12.89 6.56
CA GLN A 21 -2.63 -13.62 7.82
C GLN A 21 -1.84 -12.91 8.93
N ALA A 22 -0.62 -12.42 8.64
CA ALA A 22 0.17 -11.67 9.62
C ALA A 22 -0.59 -10.44 10.14
N GLU A 23 -1.21 -9.67 9.25
CA GLU A 23 -2.02 -8.51 9.61
C GLU A 23 -3.23 -8.91 10.47
N ALA A 24 -3.94 -9.97 10.10
CA ALA A 24 -5.08 -10.47 10.85
C ALA A 24 -4.68 -10.91 12.28
N GLU A 25 -3.64 -11.73 12.40
CA GLU A 25 -3.11 -12.20 13.70
C GLU A 25 -2.68 -11.01 14.59
N ALA A 26 -2.01 -10.01 14.01
CA ALA A 26 -1.58 -8.82 14.75
C ALA A 26 -2.79 -8.01 15.26
N ARG A 27 -3.82 -7.84 14.42
CA ARG A 27 -5.07 -7.16 14.81
C ARG A 27 -5.88 -7.93 15.84
N SER A 28 -5.80 -9.25 15.86
CA SER A 28 -6.40 -10.12 16.88
C SER A 28 -5.58 -10.21 18.17
N GLY A 29 -4.43 -9.54 18.26
CA GLY A 29 -3.57 -9.51 19.44
C GLY A 29 -2.54 -10.64 19.52
N ASN A 30 -2.47 -11.53 18.53
CA ASN A 30 -1.52 -12.63 18.47
C ASN A 30 -0.18 -12.19 17.88
N ASN A 31 0.52 -11.32 18.62
CA ASN A 31 1.76 -10.69 18.16
C ASN A 31 2.87 -11.70 17.83
N ALA A 32 2.97 -12.78 18.60
CA ALA A 32 4.00 -13.81 18.39
C ALA A 32 3.81 -14.51 17.04
N ARG A 33 2.57 -14.91 16.72
CA ARG A 33 2.28 -15.56 15.43
C ARG A 33 2.44 -14.61 14.26
N ALA A 34 1.94 -13.38 14.40
CA ALA A 34 2.06 -12.36 13.38
C ALA A 34 3.53 -12.04 13.02
N LEU A 35 4.41 -11.95 14.02
CA LEU A 35 5.83 -11.71 13.80
C LEU A 35 6.52 -12.87 13.07
N VAL A 36 6.17 -14.12 13.39
CA VAL A 36 6.67 -15.30 12.67
C VAL A 36 6.28 -15.25 11.20
N LEU A 37 5.03 -14.89 10.89
CA LEU A 37 4.54 -14.76 9.52
C LEU A 37 5.21 -13.61 8.77
N LEU A 38 5.41 -12.45 9.42
CA LEU A 38 6.16 -11.33 8.87
C LEU A 38 7.59 -11.73 8.49
N ASN A 39 8.30 -12.38 9.41
CA ASN A 39 9.67 -12.83 9.19
C ASN A 39 9.77 -13.91 8.09
N ALA A 40 8.73 -14.72 7.87
CA ALA A 40 8.71 -15.70 6.79
C ALA A 40 8.80 -15.07 5.39
N VAL A 41 8.37 -13.81 5.25
CA VAL A 41 8.51 -13.04 4.01
C VAL A 41 9.79 -12.21 4.04
N ARG A 42 9.95 -11.37 5.08
CA ARG A 42 11.05 -10.41 5.19
C ARG A 42 12.43 -11.06 5.13
N ASN A 43 12.62 -12.18 5.82
CA ASN A 43 13.94 -12.82 5.95
C ASN A 43 14.50 -13.35 4.62
N ARG A 44 13.70 -13.41 3.55
CA ARG A 44 14.17 -13.78 2.20
C ARG A 44 14.91 -12.63 1.51
N ALA A 45 14.64 -11.38 1.90
CA ALA A 45 15.11 -10.17 1.23
C ALA A 45 16.13 -9.38 2.05
N VAL A 46 16.37 -9.73 3.32
CA VAL A 46 17.23 -8.96 4.24
C VAL A 46 18.33 -9.82 4.87
N ALA A 47 19.42 -9.17 5.28
CA ALA A 47 20.47 -9.81 6.06
C ALA A 47 19.97 -10.16 7.47
N THR A 48 20.61 -11.14 8.13
CA THR A 48 20.25 -11.57 9.49
C THR A 48 20.19 -10.43 10.51
N ALA A 49 21.04 -9.41 10.35
CA ALA A 49 21.07 -8.23 11.22
C ALA A 49 19.82 -7.35 11.13
N ASP A 50 19.07 -7.42 10.02
CA ASP A 50 17.89 -6.60 9.75
C ASP A 50 16.57 -7.37 9.95
N GLN A 51 16.65 -8.61 10.43
CA GLN A 51 15.51 -9.44 10.79
C GLN A 51 14.94 -8.99 12.14
N TYR A 52 13.62 -9.08 12.29
CA TYR A 52 13.00 -8.76 13.57
C TYR A 52 13.20 -9.89 14.57
N ALA A 53 13.85 -9.60 15.69
CA ALA A 53 13.99 -10.55 16.78
C ALA A 53 12.63 -10.86 17.42
N THR A 54 12.46 -12.06 17.96
CA THR A 54 11.24 -12.45 18.68
C THR A 54 10.91 -11.45 19.78
N GLY A 55 9.67 -10.94 19.80
CA GLY A 55 9.20 -9.97 20.79
C GLY A 55 9.66 -8.52 20.57
N SER A 56 10.44 -8.23 19.52
CA SER A 56 10.88 -6.86 19.19
C SER A 56 9.76 -5.93 18.74
N LEU A 57 8.63 -6.47 18.29
CA LEU A 57 7.47 -5.73 17.81
C LEU A 57 6.18 -6.27 18.44
N SER A 58 5.24 -5.38 18.73
CA SER A 58 3.90 -5.76 19.23
C SER A 58 2.87 -4.67 18.96
N GLY A 59 1.59 -5.05 18.92
CA GLY A 59 0.48 -4.11 18.78
C GLY A 59 0.60 -3.23 17.54
N ALA A 60 0.45 -1.91 17.72
CA ALA A 60 0.47 -0.96 16.61
C ALA A 60 1.79 -0.93 15.83
N THR A 61 2.94 -1.13 16.49
CA THR A 61 4.25 -1.13 15.81
C THR A 61 4.43 -2.36 14.93
N LEU A 62 3.89 -3.52 15.36
CA LEU A 62 3.86 -4.73 14.55
C LEU A 62 2.94 -4.59 13.34
N ILE A 63 1.74 -4.05 13.52
CA ILE A 63 0.81 -3.78 12.41
C ILE A 63 1.47 -2.84 11.40
N GLN A 64 2.10 -1.76 11.86
CA GLN A 64 2.80 -0.84 10.97
C GLN A 64 3.96 -1.51 10.23
N ALA A 65 4.73 -2.38 10.89
CA ALA A 65 5.81 -3.13 10.24
C ALA A 65 5.27 -4.07 9.15
N ILE A 66 4.15 -4.76 9.40
CA ILE A 66 3.49 -5.62 8.41
C ILE A 66 3.01 -4.81 7.20
N LEU A 67 2.38 -3.66 7.43
CA LEU A 67 1.91 -2.78 6.35
C LEU A 67 3.07 -2.18 5.54
N ASN A 68 4.19 -1.89 6.19
CA ASN A 68 5.41 -1.45 5.51
C ASN A 68 6.00 -2.58 4.64
N GLU A 69 6.04 -3.80 5.16
CA GLU A 69 6.52 -4.96 4.40
C GLU A 69 5.63 -5.26 3.20
N ARG A 70 4.30 -5.20 3.35
CA ARG A 70 3.36 -5.30 2.22
C ARG A 70 3.66 -4.31 1.11
N ARG A 71 3.95 -3.05 1.48
CA ARG A 71 4.29 -2.00 0.51
C ARG A 71 5.58 -2.29 -0.26
N ILE A 72 6.55 -2.95 0.38
CA ILE A 72 7.85 -3.29 -0.23
C ILE A 72 7.71 -4.55 -1.10
N GLU A 73 7.18 -5.63 -0.54
CA GLU A 73 7.08 -6.94 -1.20
C GLU A 73 6.12 -6.94 -2.40
N LEU A 74 5.04 -6.15 -2.35
CA LEU A 74 3.98 -6.11 -3.38
C LEU A 74 4.06 -4.84 -4.25
N VAL A 75 5.26 -4.23 -4.35
CA VAL A 75 5.45 -3.04 -5.17
C VAL A 75 5.21 -3.35 -6.65
N GLY A 76 4.36 -2.56 -7.30
CA GLY A 76 4.03 -2.75 -8.72
C GLY A 76 2.96 -3.82 -9.01
N GLU A 77 2.41 -4.47 -7.99
CA GLU A 77 1.42 -5.55 -8.14
C GLU A 77 -0.04 -5.09 -7.95
N GLY A 78 -0.29 -3.78 -7.83
CA GLY A 78 -1.65 -3.22 -7.78
C GLY A 78 -2.27 -3.06 -6.38
N PHE A 79 -1.73 -3.72 -5.35
CA PHE A 79 -2.29 -3.67 -3.98
C PHE A 79 -2.22 -2.32 -3.27
N ARG A 80 -1.34 -1.42 -3.75
CA ARG A 80 -1.12 -0.14 -3.06
C ARG A 80 -2.37 0.74 -3.02
N TRP A 81 -3.19 0.69 -4.07
CA TRP A 81 -4.42 1.48 -4.12
C TRP A 81 -5.43 0.99 -3.09
N ASP A 82 -5.65 -0.32 -3.01
CA ASP A 82 -6.58 -0.93 -2.08
C ASP A 82 -6.14 -0.73 -0.62
N ASP A 83 -4.84 -0.85 -0.34
CA ASP A 83 -4.27 -0.55 0.98
C ASP A 83 -4.50 0.92 1.38
N ILE A 84 -4.39 1.89 0.45
CA ILE A 84 -4.71 3.30 0.73
C ILE A 84 -6.19 3.47 1.07
N HIS A 85 -7.08 2.79 0.34
CA HIS A 85 -8.53 2.92 0.52
C HIS A 85 -9.00 2.36 1.84
N ARG A 86 -8.62 1.11 2.14
CA ARG A 86 -9.06 0.43 3.36
C ARG A 86 -8.47 1.02 4.64
N LEU A 87 -7.28 1.64 4.55
CA LEU A 87 -6.59 2.21 5.71
C LEU A 87 -6.93 3.68 5.93
N SER A 88 -7.58 4.38 4.99
CA SER A 88 -7.98 5.77 5.18
C SER A 88 -9.34 5.87 5.89
N PRO A 89 -9.55 6.76 6.88
CA PRO A 89 -8.61 7.70 7.51
C PRO A 89 -8.07 7.19 8.86
N THR A 90 -7.61 5.94 8.94
CA THR A 90 -7.06 5.36 10.18
C THR A 90 -5.64 5.85 10.48
N THR A 91 -5.11 5.54 11.66
CA THR A 91 -3.71 5.83 12.05
C THR A 91 -2.67 5.23 11.10
N TYR A 92 -3.02 4.19 10.34
CA TYR A 92 -2.13 3.53 9.38
C TYR A 92 -2.20 4.14 7.97
N SER A 93 -2.99 5.20 7.80
CA SER A 93 -3.07 5.94 6.54
C SER A 93 -1.69 6.46 6.16
N PRO A 94 -1.28 6.37 4.88
CA PRO A 94 -0.02 6.95 4.46
C PRO A 94 -0.03 8.49 4.42
N LEU A 95 -1.21 9.11 4.53
CA LEU A 95 -1.41 10.53 4.76
C LEU A 95 -2.13 10.71 6.11
N THR A 96 -1.62 11.59 6.98
CA THR A 96 -2.32 11.93 8.22
C THR A 96 -3.73 12.45 7.91
N GLY A 97 -4.75 11.83 8.49
CA GLY A 97 -6.16 12.13 8.20
C GLY A 97 -6.74 11.41 6.98
N GLY A 98 -5.98 10.50 6.36
CA GLY A 98 -6.41 9.70 5.21
C GLY A 98 -6.32 10.45 3.87
N GLY A 99 -6.31 9.68 2.79
CA GLY A 99 -6.28 10.21 1.43
C GLY A 99 -5.14 9.69 0.58
N ILE A 100 -5.01 10.25 -0.62
CA ILE A 100 -3.99 9.88 -1.60
C ILE A 100 -2.73 10.71 -1.31
N PRO A 101 -1.58 10.09 -1.00
CA PRO A 101 -0.34 10.80 -0.73
C PRO A 101 0.14 11.63 -1.92
N ALA A 102 0.88 12.70 -1.62
CA ALA A 102 1.55 13.53 -2.63
C ALA A 102 2.48 12.70 -3.51
N LYS A 103 2.59 13.08 -4.79
CA LYS A 103 3.39 12.34 -5.80
C LYS A 103 4.50 13.22 -6.38
N PHE A 104 5.56 12.56 -6.82
CA PHE A 104 6.59 13.19 -7.63
C PHE A 104 6.13 13.26 -9.08
N LEU A 105 6.46 14.37 -9.75
CA LEU A 105 6.39 14.43 -11.21
C LEU A 105 7.61 13.74 -11.80
N SER A 106 7.45 13.11 -12.97
CA SER A 106 8.55 12.47 -13.69
C SER A 106 9.68 13.47 -14.02
N SER A 107 9.34 14.74 -14.26
CA SER A 107 10.32 15.82 -14.50
C SER A 107 11.20 16.16 -13.30
N GLN A 108 10.82 15.77 -12.09
CA GLN A 108 11.64 15.96 -10.89
C GLN A 108 12.69 14.86 -10.72
N VAL A 109 12.49 13.73 -11.39
CA VAL A 109 13.33 12.55 -11.24
C VAL A 109 14.49 12.61 -12.23
N ALA A 110 15.69 12.92 -11.74
CA ALA A 110 16.91 13.01 -12.54
C ALA A 110 17.83 11.81 -12.30
N LEU A 111 18.74 11.53 -13.25
CA LEU A 111 19.68 10.41 -13.16
C LEU A 111 20.48 10.40 -11.85
N ALA A 112 20.82 11.58 -11.32
CA ALA A 112 21.53 11.76 -10.05
C ALA A 112 20.84 11.12 -8.83
N GLN A 113 19.51 10.89 -8.90
CA GLN A 113 18.73 10.29 -7.82
C GLN A 113 18.68 8.76 -7.90
N TYR A 114 19.18 8.16 -8.99
CA TYR A 114 19.40 6.72 -9.10
C TYR A 114 20.76 6.33 -8.50
N SER A 115 21.14 6.98 -7.40
CA SER A 115 22.36 6.66 -6.65
C SER A 115 22.01 6.35 -5.20
N CYS A 116 22.63 5.29 -4.69
CA CYS A 116 22.50 4.90 -3.30
C CYS A 116 23.12 6.01 -2.42
N GLY A 117 22.32 6.64 -1.56
CA GLY A 117 22.82 7.71 -0.68
C GLY A 117 22.84 9.12 -1.28
N ALA A 118 22.13 9.38 -2.38
CA ALA A 118 21.89 10.76 -2.85
C ALA A 118 21.25 11.61 -1.73
N GLY A 119 22.01 12.56 -1.20
CA GLY A 119 21.64 13.35 -0.02
C GLY A 119 20.53 14.39 -0.22
N THR A 120 20.04 14.60 -1.44
CA THR A 120 18.97 15.59 -1.69
C THR A 120 17.63 14.88 -1.80
N LEU A 121 16.87 14.93 -0.70
CA LEU A 121 15.47 14.49 -0.70
C LEU A 121 14.63 15.38 -1.63
N LEU A 122 13.99 14.77 -2.62
CA LEU A 122 13.02 15.47 -3.46
C LEU A 122 11.79 15.89 -2.65
N ARG A 123 11.21 17.03 -3.01
CA ARG A 123 9.89 17.46 -2.54
C ARG A 123 8.82 17.10 -3.57
N PRO A 124 7.71 16.45 -3.22
CA PRO A 124 6.64 16.15 -4.16
C PRO A 124 6.07 17.42 -4.81
N SER A 125 5.89 17.43 -6.13
CA SER A 125 5.23 18.53 -6.85
C SER A 125 3.74 18.31 -7.10
N VAL A 126 3.24 17.08 -6.99
CA VAL A 126 1.79 16.80 -7.06
C VAL A 126 1.25 16.76 -5.64
N ALA A 127 0.32 17.66 -5.33
CA ALA A 127 -0.29 17.75 -4.01
C ALA A 127 -1.02 16.45 -3.63
N ALA A 128 -1.06 16.17 -2.33
CA ALA A 128 -1.88 15.10 -1.78
C ALA A 128 -3.37 15.42 -1.96
N ILE A 129 -4.19 14.39 -2.10
CA ILE A 129 -5.65 14.52 -2.16
C ILE A 129 -6.19 14.02 -0.82
N ALA A 130 -6.91 14.88 -0.09
CA ALA A 130 -7.51 14.53 1.19
C ALA A 130 -8.60 13.46 1.04
N TYR A 131 -8.82 12.66 2.08
CA TYR A 131 -9.89 11.66 2.11
C TYR A 131 -11.29 12.25 1.86
N SER A 132 -11.54 13.50 2.27
CA SER A 132 -12.81 14.19 2.06
C SER A 132 -13.03 14.69 0.63
N ASN A 133 -12.02 14.58 -0.25
CA ASN A 133 -12.14 14.99 -1.63
C ASN A 133 -12.94 13.95 -2.43
N SER A 134 -13.82 14.40 -3.32
CA SER A 134 -14.62 13.51 -4.18
C SER A 134 -13.72 12.58 -5.02
N LEU A 135 -12.54 13.04 -5.45
CA LEU A 135 -11.55 12.24 -6.20
C LEU A 135 -11.00 11.01 -5.49
N PHE A 136 -11.28 10.84 -4.20
CA PHE A 136 -10.92 9.62 -3.47
C PHE A 136 -11.78 8.43 -3.90
N LEU A 137 -13.10 8.62 -4.05
CA LEU A 137 -14.02 7.56 -4.46
C LEU A 137 -14.33 7.69 -5.96
N TRP A 138 -14.38 6.56 -6.66
CA TRP A 138 -14.73 6.58 -8.07
C TRP A 138 -16.22 6.91 -8.22
N PRO A 139 -16.59 7.81 -9.15
CA PRO A 139 -17.99 8.15 -9.38
C PRO A 139 -18.74 6.97 -10.01
N ILE A 140 -20.02 6.86 -9.70
CA ILE A 140 -20.92 6.00 -10.48
C ILE A 140 -20.99 6.62 -11.89
N PRO A 141 -20.83 5.83 -12.98
CA PRO A 141 -20.84 6.37 -14.34
C PRO A 141 -22.11 7.17 -14.64
N ALA A 142 -21.94 8.33 -15.28
CA ALA A 142 -23.05 9.26 -15.54
C ALA A 142 -24.21 8.63 -16.33
N ILE A 143 -23.91 7.68 -17.22
CA ILE A 143 -24.93 6.95 -17.99
C ILE A 143 -25.82 6.07 -17.11
N GLU A 144 -25.24 5.43 -16.08
CA GLU A 144 -26.00 4.59 -15.14
C GLU A 144 -26.90 5.45 -14.25
N VAL A 145 -26.40 6.61 -13.84
CA VAL A 145 -27.14 7.61 -13.07
C VAL A 145 -28.29 8.23 -13.89
N ALA A 146 -28.07 8.50 -15.17
CA ALA A 146 -29.11 9.02 -16.06
C ALA A 146 -30.22 7.99 -16.33
N ASN A 147 -29.87 6.70 -16.42
CA ASN A 147 -30.81 5.62 -16.70
C ASN A 147 -31.59 5.15 -15.46
N ASN A 148 -31.05 5.34 -14.25
CA ASN A 148 -31.67 4.85 -13.01
C ASN A 148 -31.72 5.94 -11.93
N ALA A 149 -32.91 6.48 -11.70
CA ALA A 149 -33.16 7.51 -10.68
C ALA A 149 -32.80 7.08 -9.25
N THR A 150 -32.82 5.77 -8.94
CA THR A 150 -32.39 5.28 -7.61
C THR A 150 -30.87 5.37 -7.47
N LEU A 151 -30.11 5.02 -8.52
CA LEU A 151 -28.65 5.17 -8.52
C LEU A 151 -28.24 6.64 -8.51
N ALA A 152 -29.02 7.52 -9.15
CA ALA A 152 -28.80 8.96 -9.09
C ALA A 152 -28.85 9.50 -7.66
N ALA A 153 -29.83 9.03 -6.86
CA ALA A 153 -29.95 9.43 -5.46
C ALA A 153 -28.84 8.85 -4.56
N GLN A 154 -28.10 7.85 -5.03
CA GLN A 154 -27.03 7.14 -4.30
C GLN A 154 -25.63 7.51 -4.77
N GLN A 155 -25.48 8.55 -5.61
CA GLN A 155 -24.17 9.00 -6.08
C GLN A 155 -23.27 9.42 -4.91
N ASN A 156 -21.97 9.18 -5.08
CA ASN A 156 -20.96 9.60 -4.13
C ASN A 156 -20.96 11.14 -3.98
N PRO A 157 -20.78 11.68 -2.75
CA PRO A 157 -20.76 13.12 -2.54
C PRO A 157 -19.77 13.85 -3.44
N GLY A 158 -20.25 14.90 -4.11
CA GLY A 158 -19.42 15.74 -4.99
C GLY A 158 -19.35 15.30 -6.46
N TYR A 159 -20.22 14.36 -6.88
CA TYR A 159 -20.40 13.91 -8.26
C TYR A 159 -21.86 13.96 -8.72
#